data_AF-A0A8C0H7V1-F1
#
_entry.id   AF-A0A8C0H7V1-F1
#
_cell.length_a   1.000
_cell.length_b   1.000
_cell.length_c   1.000
_cell.angle_alpha   90.00
_cell.angle_beta   90.00
_cell.angle_gamma   90.00
#
_symmetry.space_group_name_H-M   'P 1'
#
loop_
_entity.id
_entity.type
_entity.pdbx_description
1 polymer ?
#
loop_
_entity_poly.entity_id
_entity_poly.type
_entity_poly.pdbx_seq_one_letter_code
_entity_poly.pdbx_strand_id
1 'polypeptide(L)'
;MSIAVKVWLHWTAQTLVVVSATLGLAFIVSSKNRSELPHLVSWHSLLGVLTLAATCGQALCGLSLRFPQLLRISSVARLRLYHVTCGLVVCLLATFTVVLGLCSDWFQAQIKGIAWYFCLALPFYPALVIMNQTTGVHLPKKRVLDPGLNFKLLAHTGIPAPEHCSSAGPASG
;
A
#
# COMPACT_ATOMS: atom_id res chain seq x y z
N MET A 1 23.80 5.95 -0.91
CA MET A 1 23.17 5.77 -2.23
C MET A 1 22.43 7.05 -2.63
N SER A 2 22.69 7.61 -3.80
CA SER A 2 22.05 8.86 -4.23
C SER A 2 20.56 8.66 -4.59
N ILE A 3 19.77 9.74 -4.56
CA ILE A 3 18.34 9.70 -4.91
C ILE A 3 18.15 9.24 -6.36
N ALA A 4 19.02 9.66 -7.28
CA ALA A 4 18.96 9.25 -8.68
C ALA A 4 19.11 7.73 -8.85
N VAL A 5 20.06 7.11 -8.13
CA VAL A 5 20.27 5.65 -8.18
C VAL A 5 19.07 4.90 -7.64
N LYS A 6 18.44 5.37 -6.55
CA LYS A 6 17.20 4.78 -6.00
C LYS A 6 16.07 4.78 -7.02
N VAL A 7 15.90 5.89 -7.73
CA VAL A 7 14.83 6.03 -8.73
C VAL A 7 15.12 5.16 -9.96
N TRP A 8 16.38 5.10 -10.41
CA TRP A 8 16.78 4.23 -11.52
C TRP A 8 16.54 2.75 -11.19
N LEU A 9 16.97 2.30 -10.01
CA LEU A 9 16.76 0.93 -9.56
C LEU A 9 15.27 0.59 -9.48
N HIS A 10 14.45 1.52 -8.96
CA HIS A 10 13.00 1.35 -8.92
C HIS A 10 12.40 1.18 -10.32
N TRP A 11 12.81 2.00 -11.27
CA TRP A 11 12.35 1.90 -12.66
C TRP A 11 12.79 0.58 -13.32
N THR A 12 14.05 0.18 -13.17
CA THR A 12 14.55 -1.10 -13.68
C THR A 12 13.80 -2.29 -13.07
N ALA A 13 13.53 -2.25 -11.76
CA ALA A 13 12.74 -3.29 -11.11
C ALA A 13 11.29 -3.30 -11.64
N GLN A 14 10.67 -2.14 -11.79
CA GLN A 14 9.29 -2.02 -12.29
C GLN A 14 9.15 -2.54 -13.72
N THR A 15 10.10 -2.24 -14.61
CA THR A 15 10.09 -2.77 -15.99
C THR A 15 10.28 -4.27 -16.01
N LEU A 16 11.18 -4.81 -15.19
CA LEU A 16 11.40 -6.25 -15.07
C LEU A 16 10.14 -6.98 -14.58
N VAL A 17 9.42 -6.41 -13.63
CA VAL A 17 8.14 -6.94 -13.14
C VAL A 17 7.12 -6.99 -14.28
N VAL A 18 6.96 -5.92 -15.05
CA VAL A 18 5.99 -5.88 -16.16
C VAL A 18 6.35 -6.89 -17.26
N VAL A 19 7.62 -6.99 -17.63
CA VAL A 19 8.11 -7.94 -18.64
C VAL A 19 7.90 -9.38 -18.17
N SER A 20 8.34 -9.71 -16.95
CA SER A 20 8.19 -11.07 -16.40
C SER A 20 6.72 -11.48 -16.25
N ALA A 21 5.86 -10.58 -15.78
CA ALA A 21 4.42 -10.86 -15.67
C ALA A 21 3.75 -11.08 -17.04
N THR A 22 4.14 -10.29 -18.05
CA THR A 22 3.63 -10.46 -19.42
C THR A 22 4.07 -11.78 -20.04
N LEU A 23 5.34 -12.16 -19.84
CA LEU A 23 5.88 -13.45 -20.30
C LEU A 23 5.19 -14.63 -19.59
N GLY A 24 4.99 -14.55 -18.28
CA GLY A 24 4.26 -15.56 -17.52
C GLY A 24 2.82 -15.72 -18.00
N LEU A 25 2.12 -14.62 -18.27
CA LEU A 25 0.78 -14.64 -18.83
C LEU A 25 0.76 -15.29 -20.22
N ALA A 26 1.70 -14.91 -21.09
CA ALA A 26 1.82 -15.49 -22.44
C ALA A 26 2.08 -17.00 -22.38
N PHE A 27 2.91 -17.47 -21.44
CA PHE A 27 3.17 -18.88 -21.22
C PHE A 27 1.90 -19.63 -20.78
N ILE A 28 1.15 -19.10 -19.81
CA ILE A 28 -0.10 -19.70 -19.33
C ILE A 28 -1.14 -19.77 -20.45
N VAL A 29 -1.30 -18.69 -21.23
CA VAL A 29 -2.24 -18.65 -22.37
C VAL A 29 -1.86 -19.66 -23.44
N SER A 30 -0.57 -19.75 -23.78
CA SER A 30 -0.06 -20.71 -24.76
C SER A 30 -0.28 -22.16 -24.31
N SER A 31 -0.01 -22.46 -23.03
CA SER A 31 -0.27 -23.77 -22.44
C SER A 31 -1.76 -24.14 -22.49
N LYS A 32 -2.66 -23.22 -22.14
CA LYS A 32 -4.12 -23.48 -22.18
C LYS A 32 -4.66 -23.64 -23.59
N ASN A 33 -4.14 -22.87 -24.56
CA ASN A 33 -4.53 -22.98 -25.96
C ASN A 33 -4.17 -24.36 -26.55
N ARG A 34 -3.17 -25.04 -26.00
CA ARG A 34 -2.80 -26.41 -26.35
C ARG A 34 -3.65 -27.48 -25.67
N SER A 35 -4.40 -27.14 -24.61
CA SER A 35 -5.14 -28.09 -23.77
C SER A 35 -6.67 -28.01 -23.92
N GLU A 36 -7.19 -27.15 -24.81
CA GLU A 36 -8.64 -26.90 -25.03
C GLU A 36 -9.44 -26.55 -23.75
N LEU A 37 -8.75 -26.06 -22.71
CA LEU A 37 -9.37 -25.65 -21.46
C LEU A 37 -9.91 -24.22 -21.56
N PRO A 38 -11.06 -23.90 -20.94
CA PRO A 38 -11.61 -22.55 -20.98
C PRO A 38 -10.63 -21.52 -20.38
N HIS A 39 -10.48 -20.41 -21.10
CA HIS A 39 -9.58 -19.32 -20.74
C HIS A 39 -10.16 -18.48 -19.59
N LEU A 40 -9.28 -17.96 -18.71
CA LEU A 40 -9.61 -16.95 -17.68
C LEU A 40 -10.68 -17.29 -16.62
N VAL A 41 -11.08 -18.55 -16.46
CA VAL A 41 -12.18 -18.91 -15.53
C VAL A 41 -11.78 -18.99 -14.05
N SER A 42 -10.50 -19.09 -13.72
CA SER A 42 -10.06 -19.18 -12.32
C SER A 42 -9.86 -17.80 -11.70
N TRP A 43 -10.19 -17.68 -10.41
CA TRP A 43 -9.96 -16.47 -9.61
C TRP A 43 -8.51 -15.98 -9.70
N HIS A 44 -7.54 -16.90 -9.73
CA HIS A 44 -6.12 -16.59 -9.94
C HIS A 44 -5.86 -15.89 -11.29
N SER A 45 -6.45 -16.40 -12.37
CA SER A 45 -6.25 -15.84 -13.71
C SER A 45 -6.91 -14.47 -13.87
N LEU A 46 -8.10 -14.28 -13.29
CA LEU A 46 -8.79 -12.99 -13.30
C LEU A 46 -8.02 -11.93 -12.49
N LEU A 47 -7.61 -12.28 -11.27
CA LEU A 47 -6.85 -11.38 -10.40
C LEU A 47 -5.44 -11.12 -10.95
N GLY A 48 -4.83 -12.07 -11.65
CA GLY A 48 -3.55 -11.87 -12.33
C GLY A 48 -3.63 -10.84 -13.45
N VAL A 49 -4.66 -10.91 -14.30
CA VAL A 49 -4.88 -9.89 -15.35
C VAL A 49 -5.17 -8.52 -14.73
N LEU A 50 -6.00 -8.46 -13.67
CA LEU A 50 -6.27 -7.21 -12.96
C LEU A 50 -4.99 -6.62 -12.34
N THR A 51 -4.15 -7.46 -11.74
CA THR A 51 -2.85 -7.07 -11.17
C THR A 51 -1.94 -6.51 -12.26
N LEU A 52 -1.86 -7.17 -13.41
CA LEU A 52 -1.04 -6.71 -14.53
C LEU A 52 -1.53 -5.35 -15.05
N ALA A 53 -2.84 -5.19 -15.25
CA ALA A 53 -3.43 -3.93 -15.67
C ALA A 53 -3.15 -2.80 -14.66
N ALA A 54 -3.35 -3.07 -13.36
CA ALA A 54 -3.08 -2.11 -12.29
C ALA A 54 -1.59 -1.76 -12.20
N THR A 55 -0.69 -2.73 -12.42
CA THR A 55 0.77 -2.52 -12.47
C THR A 55 1.19 -1.64 -13.63
N CYS A 56 0.58 -1.81 -14.81
CA CYS A 56 0.79 -0.93 -15.97
C CYS A 56 0.28 0.49 -15.68
N GLY A 57 -0.92 0.64 -15.11
CA GLY A 57 -1.45 1.95 -14.71
C GLY A 57 -0.56 2.65 -13.67
N GLN A 58 -0.05 1.89 -12.71
CA GLN A 58 0.90 2.37 -11.70
C GLN A 58 2.23 2.84 -12.33
N ALA A 59 2.75 2.11 -13.31
CA ALA A 59 3.96 2.50 -14.04
C ALA A 59 3.74 3.78 -14.87
N LEU A 60 2.59 3.91 -15.53
CA LEU A 60 2.21 5.13 -16.26
C LEU A 60 2.09 6.33 -15.30
N CYS A 61 1.46 6.15 -14.13
CA CYS A 61 1.39 7.18 -13.10
C CYS A 61 2.79 7.61 -12.61
N GLY A 62 3.72 6.67 -12.47
CA GLY A 62 5.12 6.95 -12.14
C GLY A 62 5.85 7.72 -13.26
N LEU A 63 5.53 7.43 -14.53
CA LEU A 63 6.05 8.15 -15.68
C LEU A 63 5.55 9.59 -15.71
N SER A 64 4.27 9.80 -15.41
CA SER A 64 3.67 11.14 -15.33
C SER A 64 4.32 12.02 -14.27
N LEU A 65 4.79 11.43 -13.16
CA LEU A 65 5.56 12.14 -12.14
C LEU A 65 6.98 12.50 -12.57
N ARG A 66 7.55 11.80 -13.55
CA ARG A 66 8.88 12.08 -14.14
C ARG A 66 8.84 13.30 -15.06
N PHE A 67 7.72 13.50 -15.76
CA PHE A 67 7.54 14.55 -16.76
C PHE A 67 6.35 15.48 -16.44
N PRO A 68 6.33 16.16 -15.28
CA PRO A 68 5.19 16.99 -14.87
C PRO A 68 4.99 18.20 -15.80
N GLN A 69 6.08 18.75 -16.36
CA GLN A 69 6.04 19.89 -17.29
C GLN A 69 5.37 19.52 -18.62
N LEU A 70 5.56 18.27 -19.09
CA LEU A 70 4.95 17.78 -20.32
C LEU A 70 3.43 17.57 -20.18
N LEU A 71 2.98 17.26 -18.96
CA LEU A 71 1.58 16.91 -18.67
C LEU A 71 0.79 18.03 -17.95
N ARG A 72 1.39 19.22 -17.76
CA ARG A 72 0.77 20.38 -17.07
C ARG A 72 0.08 20.00 -15.74
N ILE A 73 0.68 19.09 -14.98
CA ILE A 73 0.10 18.60 -13.72
C ILE A 73 0.27 19.68 -12.64
N SER A 74 -0.84 20.29 -12.23
CA SER A 74 -0.85 21.38 -11.24
C SER A 74 -0.55 20.92 -9.80
N SER A 75 -0.76 19.64 -9.48
CA SER A 75 -0.59 19.11 -8.12
C SER A 75 0.23 17.81 -8.10
N VAL A 76 1.54 17.97 -8.26
CA VAL A 76 2.52 16.86 -8.16
C VAL A 76 2.45 16.15 -6.80
N ALA A 77 2.17 16.90 -5.73
CA ALA A 77 2.04 16.34 -4.38
C ALA A 77 0.86 15.35 -4.26
N ARG A 78 -0.31 15.68 -4.81
CA ARG A 78 -1.47 14.77 -4.82
C ARG A 78 -1.22 13.55 -5.68
N LEU A 79 -0.65 13.73 -6.87
CA LEU A 79 -0.33 12.61 -7.76
C LEU A 79 0.70 11.66 -7.11
N ARG A 80 1.68 12.21 -6.39
CA ARG A 80 2.64 11.41 -5.63
C ARG A 80 1.97 10.61 -4.52
N LEU A 81 1.03 11.21 -3.79
CA LEU A 81 0.25 10.50 -2.77
C LEU A 81 -0.55 9.36 -3.41
N TYR A 82 -1.28 9.62 -4.49
CA TYR A 82 -2.01 8.59 -5.22
C TYR A 82 -1.09 7.49 -5.75
N HIS A 83 0.07 7.83 -6.30
CA HIS A 83 1.06 6.85 -6.74
C HIS A 83 1.51 5.96 -5.59
N VAL A 84 1.81 6.51 -4.41
CA VAL A 84 2.22 5.71 -3.25
C VAL A 84 1.09 4.81 -2.76
N THR A 85 -0.13 5.33 -2.62
CA THR A 85 -1.29 4.54 -2.16
C THR A 85 -1.69 3.46 -3.17
N CYS A 86 -1.76 3.80 -4.47
CA CYS A 86 -2.06 2.85 -5.54
C CYS A 86 -0.95 1.77 -5.63
N GLY A 87 0.32 2.15 -5.48
CA GLY A 87 1.43 1.20 -5.45
C GLY A 87 1.33 0.20 -4.31
N LEU A 88 0.87 0.62 -3.13
CA LEU A 88 0.59 -0.29 -2.02
C LEU A 88 -0.54 -1.27 -2.38
N VAL A 89 -1.64 -0.79 -2.95
CA VAL A 89 -2.76 -1.65 -3.37
C VAL A 89 -2.30 -2.67 -4.42
N VAL A 90 -1.53 -2.24 -5.42
CA VAL A 90 -0.95 -3.13 -6.44
C VAL A 90 -0.03 -4.17 -5.81
N CYS A 91 0.79 -3.79 -4.83
CA CYS A 91 1.66 -4.72 -4.11
C CYS A 91 0.84 -5.80 -3.38
N LEU A 92 -0.20 -5.42 -2.64
CA LEU A 92 -1.09 -6.36 -1.95
C LEU A 92 -1.82 -7.28 -2.92
N LEU A 93 -2.33 -6.72 -4.02
CA LEU A 93 -3.03 -7.48 -5.05
C LEU A 93 -2.08 -8.48 -5.74
N ALA A 94 -0.84 -8.07 -6.03
CA ALA A 94 0.18 -8.95 -6.59
C ALA A 94 0.54 -10.10 -5.63
N THR A 95 0.74 -9.80 -4.35
CA THR A 95 0.97 -10.83 -3.34
C THR A 95 -0.20 -11.81 -3.26
N PHE A 96 -1.43 -11.31 -3.26
CA PHE A 96 -2.62 -12.17 -3.24
C PHE A 96 -2.72 -13.05 -4.50
N THR A 97 -2.47 -12.48 -5.68
CA THR A 97 -2.41 -13.24 -6.94
C THR A 97 -1.34 -14.34 -6.89
N VAL A 98 -0.14 -14.04 -6.40
CA VAL A 98 0.94 -15.04 -6.25
C VAL A 98 0.54 -16.13 -5.28
N VAL A 99 -0.02 -15.78 -4.11
CA VAL A 99 -0.50 -16.75 -3.12
C VAL A 99 -1.56 -17.68 -3.73
N LEU A 100 -2.53 -17.14 -4.47
CA LEU A 100 -3.50 -17.98 -5.20
C LEU A 100 -2.85 -18.91 -6.22
N GLY A 101 -1.76 -18.47 -6.85
CA GLY A 101 -0.96 -19.31 -7.76
C GLY A 101 -0.24 -20.45 -7.03
N LEU A 102 0.36 -20.15 -5.87
CA LEU A 102 1.02 -21.15 -5.01
C LEU A 102 0.02 -22.15 -4.40
N CYS A 103 -1.21 -21.72 -4.16
CA CYS A 103 -2.30 -22.58 -3.70
C CYS A 103 -2.95 -23.38 -4.83
N SER A 104 -2.62 -23.15 -6.10
CA SER A 104 -3.19 -23.91 -7.21
C SER A 104 -2.77 -25.38 -7.16
N ASP A 105 -3.67 -26.28 -7.57
CA ASP A 105 -3.40 -27.73 -7.59
C ASP A 105 -2.15 -28.05 -8.41
N TRP A 106 -1.92 -27.32 -9.50
CA TRP A 106 -0.73 -27.47 -10.33
C TRP A 106 0.55 -27.19 -9.55
N PHE A 107 0.61 -26.11 -8.78
CA PHE A 107 1.81 -25.74 -8.01
C PHE A 107 2.04 -26.69 -6.83
N GLN A 108 0.98 -27.04 -6.10
CA GLN A 108 1.04 -27.99 -5.00
C GLN A 108 1.45 -29.40 -5.44
N ALA A 109 1.16 -29.77 -6.70
CA ALA A 109 1.63 -31.02 -7.28
C ALA A 109 3.16 -31.05 -7.45
N GLN A 110 3.80 -29.91 -7.74
CA GLN A 110 5.25 -29.79 -7.99
C GLN A 110 6.06 -29.55 -6.71
N ILE A 111 5.60 -28.65 -5.83
CA ILE A 111 6.33 -28.21 -4.63
C ILE A 111 5.57 -28.65 -3.39
N LYS A 112 6.23 -29.44 -2.52
CA LYS A 112 5.63 -30.02 -1.30
C LYS A 112 6.48 -29.72 -0.07
N GLY A 113 5.85 -29.85 1.11
CA GLY A 113 6.53 -29.73 2.39
C GLY A 113 7.07 -28.33 2.68
N ILE A 114 8.25 -28.25 3.30
CA ILE A 114 8.83 -27.00 3.82
C ILE A 114 9.04 -25.95 2.71
N ALA A 115 9.36 -26.39 1.49
CA ALA A 115 9.64 -25.52 0.34
C ALA A 115 8.43 -24.65 -0.04
N TRP A 116 7.21 -25.17 0.14
CA TRP A 116 5.99 -24.41 -0.14
C TRP A 116 5.84 -23.20 0.79
N TYR A 117 6.14 -23.37 2.08
CA TYR A 117 6.10 -22.27 3.05
C TYR A 117 7.16 -21.20 2.77
N PHE A 118 8.35 -21.60 2.30
CA PHE A 118 9.36 -20.63 1.84
C PHE A 118 8.87 -19.82 0.65
N CYS A 119 8.25 -20.47 -0.34
CA CYS A 119 7.63 -19.77 -1.48
C CYS A 119 6.51 -18.82 -1.06
N LEU A 120 5.75 -19.14 -0.01
CA LEU A 120 4.69 -18.30 0.53
C LEU A 120 5.24 -17.08 1.31
N ALA A 121 6.30 -17.29 2.11
CA ALA A 121 6.89 -16.24 2.92
C ALA A 121 7.57 -15.15 2.06
N LEU A 122 8.14 -15.56 0.91
CA LEU A 122 8.90 -14.68 0.02
C LEU A 122 8.11 -13.45 -0.51
N PRO A 123 6.86 -13.57 -1.01
CA PRO A 123 6.05 -12.43 -1.40
C PRO A 123 5.31 -11.77 -0.21
N PHE A 124 5.09 -12.50 0.89
CA PHE A 124 4.31 -12.00 2.03
C PHE A 124 5.12 -11.05 2.91
N TYR A 125 6.37 -11.40 3.22
CA TYR A 125 7.27 -10.59 4.03
C TYR A 125 7.48 -9.15 3.47
N PRO A 126 7.86 -8.96 2.19
CA PRO A 126 8.03 -7.61 1.63
C PRO A 126 6.72 -6.82 1.58
N ALA A 127 5.58 -7.48 1.34
CA ALA A 127 4.27 -6.81 1.34
C ALA A 127 3.94 -6.21 2.71
N LEU A 128 4.19 -6.96 3.79
CA LEU A 128 4.01 -6.48 5.16
C LEU A 128 4.96 -5.31 5.48
N VAL A 129 6.23 -5.42 5.08
CA VAL A 129 7.21 -4.36 5.31
C VAL A 129 6.81 -3.07 4.59
N ILE A 130 6.41 -3.16 3.31
CA ILE A 130 5.97 -2.00 2.52
C ILE A 130 4.69 -1.39 3.11
N MET A 131 3.72 -2.22 3.51
CA MET A 131 2.50 -1.77 4.15
C MET A 131 2.79 -1.02 5.47
N ASN A 132 3.68 -1.56 6.30
CA ASN A 132 4.04 -0.93 7.56
C ASN A 132 4.77 0.41 7.35
N GLN A 133 5.72 0.46 6.41
CA GLN A 133 6.46 1.69 6.09
C GLN A 133 5.56 2.78 5.52
N THR A 134 4.64 2.42 4.61
CA THR A 134 3.71 3.38 4.01
C THR A 134 2.70 3.87 5.03
N THR A 135 2.10 2.98 5.82
CA THR A 135 1.11 3.34 6.84
C THR A 135 1.72 4.23 7.93
N GLY A 136 2.96 3.96 8.36
CA GLY A 136 3.66 4.79 9.36
C GLY A 136 4.03 6.20 8.90
N VAL A 137 4.12 6.44 7.59
CA VAL A 137 4.39 7.78 7.01
C VAL A 137 3.10 8.57 6.78
N HIS A 138 1.97 7.89 6.52
CA HIS A 138 0.70 8.55 6.18
C HIS A 138 -0.30 8.62 7.34
N LEU A 139 -0.19 7.77 8.36
CA LEU A 139 -0.93 7.99 9.60
C LEU A 139 -0.27 9.15 10.34
N PRO A 140 -0.94 10.30 10.52
CA PRO A 140 -0.48 11.27 11.49
C PRO A 140 -0.44 10.53 12.82
N LYS A 141 0.75 10.43 13.43
CA LYS A 141 0.91 9.93 14.80
C LYS A 141 -0.14 10.67 15.61
N LYS A 142 -1.24 10.00 15.98
CA LYS A 142 -2.23 10.55 16.88
C LYS A 142 -1.40 10.84 18.11
N ARG A 143 -1.01 12.10 18.30
CA ARG A 143 -0.47 12.53 19.58
C ARG A 143 -1.56 12.11 20.53
N VAL A 144 -1.31 11.03 21.27
CA VAL A 144 -2.00 10.76 22.50
C VAL A 144 -2.03 12.11 23.15
N LEU A 145 -3.24 12.64 23.26
CA LEU A 145 -3.52 13.96 23.75
C LEU A 145 -2.91 13.97 25.14
N ASP A 146 -1.66 14.43 25.29
CA ASP A 146 -0.94 14.43 26.54
C ASP A 146 -1.80 15.25 27.49
N PRO A 147 -2.46 14.64 28.50
CA PRO A 147 -3.36 15.37 29.39
C PRO A 147 -2.60 16.47 30.16
N GLY A 148 -1.27 16.37 30.22
CA GLY A 148 -0.38 17.33 30.88
C GLY A 148 -0.11 18.62 30.08
N LEU A 149 -0.35 18.67 28.76
CA LEU A 149 -0.08 19.90 27.99
C LEU A 149 -1.20 20.93 28.13
N ASN A 150 -2.44 20.49 28.38
CA ASN A 150 -3.56 21.38 28.67
C ASN A 150 -3.41 22.02 30.06
N PHE A 151 -2.88 21.30 31.05
CA PHE A 151 -2.66 21.83 32.40
C PHE A 151 -1.60 22.93 32.43
N LYS A 152 -0.49 22.79 31.68
CA LYS A 152 0.52 23.85 31.58
C LYS A 152 0.04 25.08 30.81
N LEU A 153 -0.88 24.93 29.85
CA LEU A 153 -1.47 26.06 29.13
C LEU A 153 -2.53 26.79 29.98
N LEU A 154 -3.29 26.06 30.81
CA LEU A 154 -4.24 26.62 31.77
C LEU A 154 -3.55 27.33 32.95
N ALA A 155 -2.40 26.82 33.42
CA ALA A 155 -1.64 27.47 34.49
C ALA A 155 -0.95 28.78 34.05
N HIS A 156 -0.67 28.94 32.74
CA HIS A 156 0.01 30.12 32.21
C HIS A 156 -0.92 31.23 31.68
N THR A 157 -2.22 30.95 31.54
CA THR A 157 -3.20 31.90 30.99
C THR A 157 -3.90 32.74 32.04
N GLY A 158 -3.63 32.55 33.33
CA GLY A 158 -4.12 33.46 34.39
C GLY A 158 -5.63 33.68 34.36
N ILE A 159 -6.41 32.70 33.88
CA ILE A 159 -7.87 32.78 33.89
C ILE A 159 -8.30 32.40 35.31
N PRO A 160 -8.90 33.32 36.10
CA PRO A 160 -9.38 33.00 37.43
C PRO A 160 -10.50 31.96 37.33
N ALA A 161 -10.44 30.96 38.21
CA ALA A 161 -11.49 29.96 38.35
C ALA A 161 -12.84 30.65 38.62
N PRO A 162 -13.96 30.10 38.12
CA PRO A 162 -15.27 30.66 38.40
C PRO A 162 -15.51 30.64 39.91
N GLU A 163 -15.72 31.82 40.49
CA GLU A 163 -16.08 31.97 41.89
C GLU A 163 -17.35 31.17 42.20
N HIS A 164 -17.22 30.30 43.19
CA HIS A 164 -18.34 29.61 43.79
C HIS A 164 -19.22 30.66 44.46
N CYS A 165 -20.38 30.96 43.86
CA CYS A 165 -21.38 31.83 44.45
C CYS A 165 -21.90 31.16 45.75
N SER A 166 -21.47 31.67 46.90
CA SER A 166 -21.97 31.24 48.20
C SER A 166 -21.95 32.42 49.18
N SER A 167 -22.99 33.27 49.11
CA SER A 167 -23.45 34.00 50.28
C SER A 167 -24.92 34.40 50.12
N ALA A 168 -25.79 33.74 50.89
CA ALA A 168 -27.09 34.28 51.29
C ALA A 168 -27.21 34.01 52.80
N GLY A 169 -27.05 35.08 53.59
CA GLY A 169 -27.27 35.05 55.03
C GLY A 169 -28.77 35.00 55.39
N PRO A 170 -29.12 34.58 56.62
CA PRO A 170 -30.50 34.56 57.06
C PRO A 170 -30.93 35.93 57.60
N ALA A 171 -32.13 36.37 57.22
CA ALA A 171 -32.84 37.47 57.85
C ALA A 171 -34.20 36.96 58.34
N SER A 172 -34.36 36.81 59.66
CA SER A 172 -35.60 37.05 60.43
C SER A 172 -35.51 36.44 61.83
N GLY A 173 -35.72 37.26 62.86
CA GLY A 173 -35.88 36.84 64.26
C GLY A 173 -35.37 37.89 65.23
#